data_AF-A0A2D5V9D4-F1
#
_entry.id   AF-A0A2D5V9D4-F1
#
_cell.length_a   1.000
_cell.length_b   1.000
_cell.length_c   1.000
_cell.angle_alpha   90.00
_cell.angle_beta   90.00
_cell.angle_gamma   90.00
#
_symmetry.space_group_name_H-M   'P 1'
#
loop_
_entity.id
_entity.type
_entity.pdbx_description
1 polymer ?
#
loop_
_entity_poly.entity_id
_entity_poly.type
_entity_poly.pdbx_seq_one_letter_code
_entity_poly.pdbx_strand_id
1 'polypeptide(L)' 'MEPIQTKPSEPPLLGVEDFIATHNPPVNMRWTISKHYPELVAAGALLRIGRKLLISPQHFWEWLRERGRREAEAA' A
#
# COMPACT_ATOMS: atom_id res chain seq x y z
N MET A 1 6.36 -22.60 30.01
CA MET A 1 6.04 -22.54 28.57
C MET A 1 5.57 -21.10 28.34
N GLU A 2 6.51 -20.22 28.00
CA GLU A 2 6.20 -18.80 27.79
C GLU A 2 5.40 -18.65 26.48
N PRO A 3 4.34 -17.83 26.43
CA PRO A 3 3.61 -17.58 25.19
C PRO A 3 4.55 -16.83 24.23
N ILE A 4 4.73 -17.41 23.04
CA ILE A 4 5.51 -16.79 21.98
C ILE A 4 4.77 -15.51 21.59
N GLN A 5 5.27 -14.35 22.02
CA GLN A 5 4.78 -13.06 21.55
C GLN A 5 5.13 -12.95 20.07
N THR A 6 4.24 -13.42 19.19
CA THR A 6 4.26 -13.05 17.79
C THR A 6 4.02 -11.55 17.75
N LYS A 7 5.09 -10.77 17.56
CA LYS A 7 5.02 -9.35 17.16
C LYS A 7 3.87 -9.22 16.17
N PRO A 8 2.97 -8.21 16.30
CA PRO A 8 1.80 -8.11 15.43
C PRO A 8 2.29 -8.25 14.00
N SER A 9 1.98 -9.41 13.42
CA SER A 9 2.51 -9.84 12.14
C SER A 9 2.13 -8.76 11.16
N GLU A 10 3.11 -8.23 10.41
CA GLU A 10 2.86 -7.24 9.38
C GLU A 10 1.59 -7.62 8.61
N PRO A 11 0.65 -6.68 8.44
CA PRO A 11 -0.64 -7.00 7.84
C PRO A 11 -0.40 -7.68 6.50
N PRO A 12 -1.15 -8.76 6.20
CA PRO A 12 -0.90 -9.56 5.01
C PRO A 12 -0.96 -8.68 3.76
N LEU A 13 -0.09 -8.97 2.81
CA LEU A 13 -0.19 -8.36 1.48
C LEU A 13 -1.54 -8.76 0.86
N LEU A 14 -2.31 -7.77 0.41
CA LEU A 14 -3.63 -7.98 -0.16
C LEU A 14 -3.56 -7.89 -1.69
N GLY A 15 -4.45 -8.60 -2.38
CA GLY A 15 -4.71 -8.29 -3.78
C GLY A 15 -5.19 -6.85 -3.92
N VAL A 16 -4.95 -6.21 -5.07
CA VAL A 16 -5.43 -4.85 -5.32
C VAL A 16 -6.95 -4.74 -5.11
N GLU A 17 -7.71 -5.73 -5.58
CA GLU A 17 -9.17 -5.76 -5.45
C GLU A 17 -9.61 -5.98 -4.00
N ASP A 18 -9.01 -6.93 -3.28
CA ASP A 18 -9.27 -7.15 -1.85
C ASP A 18 -8.94 -5.90 -1.01
N PHE A 19 -7.85 -5.21 -1.34
CA PHE A 19 -7.48 -3.96 -0.69
C PHE A 19 -8.55 -2.88 -0.90
N ILE A 20 -9.04 -2.71 -2.14
CA ILE A 20 -10.12 -1.77 -2.45
C ILE A 20 -11.38 -2.11 -1.67
N ALA A 21 -11.80 -3.37 -1.69
CA ALA A 21 -13.01 -3.83 -1.02
C ALA A 21 -12.93 -3.67 0.52
N THR A 22 -11.75 -3.92 1.10
CA THR A 22 -11.55 -3.91 2.56
C THR A 22 -11.28 -2.52 3.12
N HIS A 23 -10.44 -1.74 2.45
CA HIS A 23 -9.94 -0.46 2.98
C HIS A 23 -10.58 0.76 2.34
N ASN A 24 -11.31 0.60 1.23
CA ASN A 24 -12.00 1.66 0.50
C ASN A 24 -11.15 2.95 0.37
N PRO A 25 -9.96 2.88 -0.26
CA PRO A 25 -9.03 3.99 -0.31
C PRO A 25 -9.66 5.21 -1.02
N PRO A 26 -9.38 6.44 -0.58
CA PRO A 26 -9.98 7.67 -1.12
C PRO A 26 -9.44 8.06 -2.50
N VAL A 27 -8.71 7.17 -3.18
CA VAL A 27 -8.08 7.40 -4.48
C VAL A 27 -8.49 6.33 -5.48
N ASN A 28 -8.49 6.69 -6.76
CA ASN A 28 -8.69 5.71 -7.82
C ASN A 28 -7.45 4.81 -7.91
N MET A 29 -7.54 3.59 -7.36
CA MET A 29 -6.40 2.67 -7.28
C MET A 29 -5.83 2.29 -8.64
N ARG A 30 -6.67 2.08 -9.66
CA ARG A 30 -6.21 1.71 -11.00
C ARG A 30 -5.37 2.83 -11.63
N TRP A 31 -5.85 4.06 -11.53
CA TRP A 31 -5.11 5.23 -12.01
C TRP A 31 -3.85 5.48 -11.18
N THR A 32 -3.95 5.36 -9.85
CA THR A 32 -2.83 5.57 -8.91
C THR A 32 -1.70 4.59 -9.18
N ILE A 33 -2.02 3.30 -9.33
CA ILE A 33 -1.04 2.27 -9.70
C ILE A 33 -0.46 2.56 -11.07
N SER A 34 -1.27 2.94 -12.07
CA SER A 34 -0.76 3.21 -13.42
C SER A 34 0.17 4.42 -13.47
N LYS A 35 -0.14 5.49 -12.73
CA LYS A 35 0.61 6.75 -12.76
C LYS A 35 1.83 6.74 -11.85
N HIS A 36 1.72 6.08 -10.68
CA HIS A 36 2.72 6.11 -9.62
C HIS A 36 3.35 4.75 -9.36
N TYR A 37 3.26 3.82 -10.32
CA TYR A 37 3.84 2.48 -10.23
C TYR A 37 5.26 2.45 -9.63
N PRO A 38 6.26 3.17 -10.19
CA PRO A 38 7.63 3.08 -9.68
C PRO A 38 7.75 3.60 -8.24
N GLU A 39 7.01 4.65 -7.87
CA GLU A 39 7.02 5.22 -6.53
C GLU A 39 6.40 4.25 -5.51
N LEU A 40 5.30 3.60 -5.86
CA LEU A 40 4.62 2.61 -5.03
C LEU A 40 5.49 1.38 -4.79
N VAL A 41 6.22 0.92 -5.81
CA VAL A 41 7.17 -0.20 -5.67
C VAL A 41 8.34 0.21 -4.79
N ALA A 42 8.91 1.40 -5.00
CA ALA A 42 10.02 1.91 -4.19
C ALA A 42 9.64 2.10 -2.71
N ALA A 43 8.39 2.49 -2.44
CA ALA A 43 7.85 2.63 -1.09
C ALA A 43 7.47 1.29 -0.43
N GLY A 44 7.59 0.15 -1.13
CA GLY A 44 7.12 -1.14 -0.63
C GLY A 44 5.60 -1.29 -0.56
N ALA A 45 4.85 -0.31 -1.07
CA ALA A 45 3.39 -0.30 -1.10
C ALA A 45 2.82 -1.27 -2.14
N LEU A 46 3.55 -1.51 -3.23
CA LEU A 46 3.12 -2.38 -4.33
C LEU A 46 4.20 -3.42 -4.64
N LEU A 47 3.81 -4.69 -4.62
CA LEU A 47 4.67 -5.82 -4.99
C LEU A 47 4.07 -6.56 -6.18
N ARG A 48 4.91 -6.87 -7.17
CA ARG A 48 4.52 -7.68 -8.32
C ARG A 48 5.07 -9.10 -8.16
N ILE A 49 4.17 -10.06 -8.00
CA ILE A 49 4.51 -11.48 -7.98
C ILE A 49 3.92 -12.14 -9.23
N GLY A 50 4.78 -12.32 -10.23
CA GLY A 50 4.40 -12.81 -11.56
C GLY A 50 3.40 -11.90 -12.26
N ARG A 51 2.15 -12.36 -12.40
CA ARG A 51 1.03 -11.62 -13.00
C ARG A 51 0.15 -10.92 -11.96
N LYS A 52 0.35 -11.19 -10.66
CA LYS A 52 -0.45 -10.61 -9.58
C LYS A 52 0.24 -9.37 -9.02
N LEU A 53 -0.56 -8.35 -8.75
CA LEU A 53 -0.16 -7.19 -7.97
C LEU A 53 -0.72 -7.34 -6.57
N LEU A 54 0.16 -7.17 -5.59
CA LEU A 54 -0.15 -7.20 -4.19
C LEU A 54 0.17 -5.83 -3.58
N ILE A 55 -0.64 -5.43 -2.61
CA ILE A 55 -0.54 -4.16 -1.92
C ILE A 55 -0.25 -4.43 -0.45
N SER A 56 0.74 -3.73 0.09
CA SER A 56 0.91 -3.63 1.54
C SER A 56 0.06 -2.46 2.05
N PRO A 57 -1.02 -2.71 2.82
CA PRO A 57 -1.91 -1.64 3.28
C PRO A 57 -1.15 -0.56 4.06
N GLN A 58 -0.25 -0.97 4.95
CA GLN A 58 0.53 -0.07 5.79
C GLN A 58 1.38 0.89 4.95
N HIS A 59 2.26 0.34 4.10
CA HIS A 59 3.14 1.15 3.25
C HIS A 59 2.36 2.00 2.24
N PHE A 60 1.21 1.53 1.76
CA PHE A 60 0.35 2.32 0.88
C PHE A 60 -0.18 3.58 1.58
N TRP A 61 -0.68 3.45 2.81
CA TRP A 61 -1.18 4.60 3.57
C TRP A 61 -0.06 5.57 3.96
N GLU A 62 1.12 5.06 4.29
CA GLU A 62 2.29 5.89 4.56
C GLU A 62 2.72 6.67 3.32
N TRP A 63 2.82 6.00 2.17
CA TRP A 63 3.10 6.64 0.88
C TRP A 63 2.05 7.70 0.52
N LEU A 64 0.75 7.39 0.72
CA LEU A 64 -0.34 8.31 0.38
C LEU A 64 -0.28 9.58 1.26
N ARG A 65 0.00 9.42 2.56
CA ARG A 65 0.18 10.56 3.47
C ARG A 65 1.37 11.42 3.06
N GLU A 66 2.51 10.78 2.77
CA GLU A 66 3.72 11.49 2.35
C GLU A 66 3.48 12.29 1.07
N ARG A 67 2.82 11.68 0.09
CA ARG A 67 2.45 12.33 -1.15
C ARG A 67 1.57 13.55 -0.91
N GLY A 68 0.53 13.42 -0.09
CA GLY A 68 -0.37 14.53 0.23
C GLY A 68 0.36 15.70 0.89
N ARG A 69 1.35 15.44 1.74
CA ARG A 69 2.22 16.49 2.30
C ARG A 69 3.00 17.22 1.21
N ARG A 70 3.68 16.47 0.34
CA ARG A 70 4.48 17.04 -0.76
C ARG A 70 3.64 17.85 -1.75
N GLU A 71 2.42 17.41 -2.05
CA GLU A 71 1.50 18.15 -2.93
C GLU A 71 0.99 19.43 -2.26
N ALA A 72 0.81 19.46 -0.93
CA ALA A 72 0.45 20.66 -0.19
C ALA A 72 1.60 21.67 -0.08
N GLU A 73 2.85 21.22 0.00
CA GLU A 73 4.05 22.09 0.04
C GLU A 73 4.38 22.70 -1.33
N ALA A 74 3.94 22.06 -2.42
CA ALA A 74 4.18 22.51 -3.79
C ALA A 74 3.07 23.43 -4.35
N ALA A 75 2.00 23.67 -3.58
CA ALA A 75 0.85 24.50 -3.94
C ALA A 75 0.93 25.89 -3.28
#